data_AF-A0A926TCI4-F1
#
_entry.id   AF-A0A926TCI4-F1
#
_cell.length_a   1.000
_cell.length_b   1.000
_cell.length_c   1.000
_cell.angle_alpha   90.00
_cell.angle_beta   90.00
_cell.angle_gamma   90.00
#
_symmetry.space_group_name_H-M   'P 1'
#
loop_
_entity.id
_entity.type
_entity.pdbx_description
1 polymer ?
#
loop_
_entity_poly.entity_id
_entity_poly.type
_entity_poly.pdbx_seq_one_letter_code
_entity_poly.pdbx_strand_id
1 'polypeptide(L)'
;MIMHSKIPEPVQSVLQDYLLLIEKELPGFLIGFYLHGSIALEAFNAHWSDIDFIAVISRRCRPEDVDRLKNIHEQLARKYPRSDLSGSYLQLEDLGQSGEVITPAPCYHDGVLNPIGHPETGLVTWWVLKNRGIAVVGNEPSNLPFTVDWVNLITEMHQNLNTYWKDFTCKPRRMSWLLTDYGIQWAVLGVLRLYYTFCQQDITSKSGAGEYALKHLPTQWHWIIRDAISIRNQRKATFYKLRFMRAVEAIRFIRYVIQECNHNF
;
A
#
# COMPACT_ATOMS: atom_id res chain seq x y z
N MET A 1 -1.95 -17.91 -19.53
CA MET A 1 -0.78 -17.12 -19.11
C MET A 1 -0.15 -17.81 -17.92
N ILE A 2 1.17 -18.00 -17.91
CA ILE A 2 1.89 -18.44 -16.71
C ILE A 2 2.05 -17.20 -15.84
N MET A 3 1.45 -17.20 -14.64
CA MET A 3 1.57 -16.10 -13.70
C MET A 3 2.98 -16.09 -13.09
N HIS A 4 3.48 -14.88 -12.80
CA HIS A 4 4.80 -14.69 -12.21
C HIS A 4 4.89 -15.41 -10.84
N SER A 5 6.01 -16.11 -10.58
CA SER A 5 6.17 -16.98 -9.39
C SER A 5 6.06 -16.25 -8.05
N LYS A 6 6.31 -14.94 -8.04
CA LYS A 6 6.15 -14.07 -6.86
C LYS A 6 4.70 -13.74 -6.49
N ILE A 7 3.74 -13.95 -7.40
CA ILE A 7 2.33 -13.69 -7.13
C ILE A 7 1.77 -14.86 -6.30
N PRO A 8 1.22 -14.61 -5.09
CA PRO A 8 0.64 -15.68 -4.28
C PRO A 8 -0.50 -16.39 -5.01
N GLU A 9 -0.60 -17.71 -4.85
CA GLU A 9 -1.60 -18.55 -5.55
C GLU A 9 -3.05 -18.04 -5.41
N PRO A 10 -3.54 -17.60 -4.23
CA PRO A 10 -4.87 -17.03 -4.12
C PRO A 10 -5.08 -15.78 -4.98
N VAL A 11 -4.03 -14.97 -5.16
CA VAL A 11 -4.06 -13.76 -5.98
C VAL A 11 -4.04 -14.10 -7.47
N GLN A 12 -3.31 -15.15 -7.88
CA GLN A 12 -3.25 -15.57 -9.28
C GLN A 12 -4.64 -15.86 -9.86
N SER A 13 -5.49 -16.54 -9.09
CA SER A 13 -6.88 -16.85 -9.48
C SER A 13 -7.71 -15.58 -9.69
N VAL A 14 -7.62 -14.63 -8.75
CA VAL A 14 -8.33 -13.32 -8.85
C VAL A 14 -7.89 -12.56 -10.10
N LEU A 15 -6.59 -12.51 -10.36
CA LEU A 15 -6.03 -11.80 -11.51
C LEU A 15 -6.39 -12.46 -12.83
N GLN A 16 -6.37 -13.80 -12.89
CA GLN A 16 -6.76 -14.51 -14.11
C GLN A 16 -8.22 -14.21 -14.48
N ASP A 17 -9.12 -14.28 -13.50
CA ASP A 17 -10.53 -13.95 -13.72
C ASP A 17 -10.73 -12.48 -14.07
N TYR A 18 -10.01 -11.56 -13.40
CA TYR A 18 -10.04 -10.14 -13.73
C TYR A 18 -9.65 -9.90 -15.18
N LEU A 19 -8.55 -10.50 -15.63
CA LEU A 19 -8.06 -10.35 -17.01
C LEU A 19 -9.03 -10.95 -18.05
N LEU A 20 -9.68 -12.06 -17.73
CA LEU A 20 -10.70 -12.65 -18.60
C LEU A 20 -11.95 -11.75 -18.69
N LEU A 21 -12.39 -11.20 -17.56
CA LEU A 21 -13.55 -10.31 -17.50
C LEU A 21 -13.28 -9.00 -18.22
N ILE A 22 -12.11 -8.37 -18.01
CA ILE A 22 -11.79 -7.10 -18.66
C ILE A 22 -11.62 -7.26 -20.17
N GLU A 23 -10.98 -8.34 -20.65
CA GLU A 23 -10.87 -8.56 -22.10
C GLU A 23 -12.22 -8.87 -22.74
N LYS A 24 -13.11 -9.59 -22.04
CA LYS A 24 -14.47 -9.88 -22.52
C LYS A 24 -15.32 -8.62 -22.61
N GLU A 25 -15.34 -7.80 -21.56
CA GLU A 25 -16.24 -6.65 -21.44
C GLU A 25 -15.66 -5.38 -22.10
N LEU A 26 -14.33 -5.26 -22.16
CA LEU A 26 -13.59 -4.10 -22.65
C LEU A 26 -12.35 -4.56 -23.47
N PRO A 27 -12.55 -5.23 -24.62
CA PRO A 27 -11.46 -5.78 -25.43
C PRO A 27 -10.49 -4.70 -25.89
N GLY A 28 -9.19 -4.93 -25.71
CA GLY A 28 -8.13 -3.97 -26.06
C GLY A 28 -8.09 -2.69 -25.21
N PHE A 29 -8.85 -2.63 -24.11
CA PHE A 29 -8.86 -1.48 -23.21
C PHE A 29 -7.62 -1.45 -22.30
N LEU A 30 -7.22 -2.61 -21.78
CA LEU A 30 -6.11 -2.76 -20.86
C LEU A 30 -4.79 -2.95 -21.63
N ILE A 31 -3.89 -1.96 -21.58
CA ILE A 31 -2.56 -2.02 -22.20
C ILE A 31 -1.53 -2.58 -21.23
N GLY A 32 -1.68 -2.30 -19.94
CA GLY A 32 -0.78 -2.80 -18.91
C GLY A 32 -1.50 -3.01 -17.59
N PHE A 33 -1.03 -3.97 -16.81
CA PHE A 33 -1.55 -4.24 -15.48
C PHE A 33 -0.39 -4.64 -14.59
N TYR A 34 -0.16 -3.82 -13.58
CA TYR A 34 1.02 -3.94 -12.73
C TYR A 34 0.61 -4.08 -11.28
N LEU A 35 1.27 -5.00 -10.58
CA LEU A 35 1.14 -5.14 -9.14
C LEU A 35 2.25 -4.37 -8.44
N HIS A 36 1.91 -3.69 -7.37
CA HIS A 36 2.86 -3.04 -6.48
C HIS A 36 2.58 -3.41 -5.01
N GLY A 37 3.03 -2.57 -4.08
CA GLY A 37 2.68 -2.69 -2.67
C GLY A 37 3.14 -4.00 -2.05
N SER A 38 2.28 -4.64 -1.26
CA SER A 38 2.71 -5.78 -0.44
C SER A 38 3.09 -7.04 -1.23
N ILE A 39 2.52 -7.24 -2.43
CA ILE A 39 2.87 -8.36 -3.32
C ILE A 39 4.26 -8.13 -3.92
N ALA A 40 4.51 -6.93 -4.44
CA ALA A 40 5.81 -6.54 -4.99
C ALA A 40 6.95 -6.59 -3.95
N LEU A 41 6.62 -6.33 -2.69
CA LEU A 41 7.55 -6.42 -1.56
C LEU A 41 7.61 -7.82 -0.92
N GLU A 42 7.06 -8.85 -1.58
CA GLU A 42 7.07 -10.26 -1.13
C GLU A 42 6.54 -10.44 0.32
N ALA A 43 5.56 -9.62 0.69
CA ALA A 43 5.03 -9.51 2.05
C ALA A 43 3.49 -9.44 2.08
N PHE A 44 2.86 -10.03 1.07
CA PHE A 44 1.41 -10.16 0.98
C PHE A 44 0.87 -10.98 2.15
N ASN A 45 -0.19 -10.48 2.78
CA ASN A 45 -0.88 -11.13 3.87
C ASN A 45 -2.36 -11.21 3.55
N ALA A 46 -2.87 -12.41 3.26
CA ALA A 46 -4.26 -12.60 2.82
C ALA A 46 -5.35 -12.08 3.79
N HIS A 47 -5.01 -11.71 5.03
CA HIS A 47 -5.95 -11.12 5.97
C HIS A 47 -5.86 -9.59 6.05
N TRP A 48 -4.71 -9.00 5.71
CA TRP A 48 -4.41 -7.58 5.95
C TRP A 48 -3.95 -6.81 4.72
N SER A 49 -3.68 -7.50 3.61
CA SER A 49 -3.17 -6.92 2.38
C SER A 49 -4.26 -6.90 1.32
N ASP A 50 -4.34 -5.75 0.66
CA ASP A 50 -5.05 -5.60 -0.59
C ASP A 50 -4.16 -6.09 -1.75
N ILE A 51 -4.78 -6.27 -2.92
CA ILE A 51 -4.10 -6.52 -4.18
C ILE A 51 -3.93 -5.16 -4.87
N ASP A 52 -2.82 -4.51 -4.53
CA ASP A 52 -2.45 -3.20 -5.03
C ASP A 52 -2.11 -3.24 -6.53
N PHE A 53 -2.83 -2.48 -7.37
CA PHE A 53 -2.63 -2.46 -8.82
C PHE A 53 -2.56 -1.06 -9.44
N ILE A 54 -1.85 -0.96 -10.56
CA ILE A 54 -1.95 0.14 -11.53
C ILE A 54 -2.35 -0.46 -12.88
N ALA A 55 -3.51 -0.07 -13.40
CA ALA A 55 -3.99 -0.45 -14.72
C ALA A 55 -3.69 0.67 -15.71
N VAL A 56 -2.95 0.37 -16.77
CA VAL A 56 -2.69 1.30 -17.88
C VAL A 56 -3.70 1.06 -18.99
N ILE A 57 -4.50 2.07 -19.30
CA ILE A 57 -5.63 1.99 -20.23
C ILE A 57 -5.33 2.69 -21.56
N SER A 58 -5.91 2.18 -22.65
CA SER A 58 -5.68 2.67 -24.01
C SER A 58 -6.27 4.04 -24.31
N ARG A 59 -7.26 4.45 -23.53
CA ARG A 59 -7.93 5.75 -23.61
C ARG A 59 -8.58 6.07 -22.27
N ARG A 60 -8.84 7.34 -22.00
CA ARG A 60 -9.64 7.76 -20.84
C ARG A 60 -11.01 7.05 -20.83
N CYS A 61 -11.49 6.74 -19.63
CA CYS A 61 -12.79 6.10 -19.44
C CYS A 61 -13.94 7.02 -19.85
N ARG A 62 -14.89 6.45 -20.57
CA ARG A 62 -16.24 6.98 -20.77
C ARG A 62 -17.14 6.47 -19.65
N PRO A 63 -18.31 7.08 -19.43
CA PRO A 63 -19.28 6.60 -18.43
C PRO A 63 -19.61 5.11 -18.58
N GLU A 64 -19.77 4.64 -19.82
CA GLU A 64 -20.04 3.22 -20.11
C GLU A 64 -18.89 2.29 -19.70
N ASP A 65 -17.62 2.74 -19.81
CA ASP A 65 -16.48 1.93 -19.38
C ASP A 65 -16.45 1.83 -17.86
N VAL A 66 -16.74 2.93 -17.16
CA VAL A 66 -16.85 2.94 -15.70
C VAL A 66 -17.90 1.93 -15.23
N ASP A 67 -19.07 1.88 -15.87
CA ASP A 67 -20.12 0.96 -15.48
C ASP A 67 -19.74 -0.50 -15.73
N ARG A 68 -19.02 -0.78 -16.82
CA ARG A 68 -18.42 -2.10 -17.06
C ARG A 68 -17.37 -2.45 -16.01
N LEU A 69 -16.48 -1.53 -15.66
CA LEU A 69 -15.47 -1.72 -14.61
C LEU A 69 -16.11 -1.98 -13.24
N LYS A 70 -17.19 -1.27 -12.88
CA LYS A 70 -17.97 -1.56 -11.67
C LYS A 70 -18.48 -2.98 -11.68
N ASN A 71 -19.12 -3.40 -12.77
CA ASN A 71 -19.67 -4.75 -12.89
C ASN A 71 -18.59 -5.84 -12.83
N ILE A 72 -17.40 -5.60 -13.39
CA ILE A 72 -16.25 -6.51 -13.28
C ILE A 72 -15.83 -6.65 -11.80
N HIS A 73 -15.62 -5.53 -11.12
CA HIS A 73 -15.22 -5.52 -9.71
C HIS A 73 -16.28 -6.14 -8.79
N GLU A 74 -17.58 -5.89 -9.04
CA GLU A 74 -18.66 -6.55 -8.30
C GLU A 74 -18.67 -8.07 -8.48
N GLN A 75 -18.44 -8.57 -9.70
CA GLN A 75 -18.35 -10.00 -9.96
C GLN A 75 -17.16 -10.63 -9.22
N LEU A 76 -16.01 -9.97 -9.24
CA LEU A 76 -14.83 -10.41 -8.51
C LEU A 76 -15.04 -10.38 -7.00
N ALA A 77 -15.61 -9.32 -6.45
CA ALA A 77 -15.91 -9.21 -5.03
C ALA A 77 -16.89 -10.30 -4.56
N ARG A 78 -17.87 -10.68 -5.40
CA ARG A 78 -18.78 -11.81 -5.11
C ARG A 78 -18.06 -13.15 -5.12
N LYS A 79 -17.14 -13.37 -6.07
CA LYS A 79 -16.41 -14.64 -6.20
C LYS A 79 -15.26 -14.78 -5.18
N TYR A 80 -14.62 -13.67 -4.84
CA TYR A 80 -13.43 -13.58 -3.99
C TYR A 80 -13.62 -12.55 -2.87
N PRO A 81 -14.53 -12.77 -1.91
CA PRO A 81 -14.91 -11.77 -0.88
C PRO A 81 -13.80 -11.44 0.12
N ARG A 82 -12.64 -12.11 0.04
CA ARG A 82 -11.47 -11.89 0.90
C ARG A 82 -10.27 -11.32 0.13
N SER A 83 -10.45 -10.96 -1.13
CA SER A 83 -9.39 -10.47 -2.00
C SER A 83 -9.81 -9.12 -2.55
N ASP A 84 -9.40 -8.06 -1.87
CA ASP A 84 -9.74 -6.70 -2.29
C ASP A 84 -8.72 -6.22 -3.32
N LEU A 85 -9.18 -5.92 -4.53
CA LEU A 85 -8.37 -5.19 -5.50
C LEU A 85 -8.36 -3.72 -5.06
N SER A 86 -7.21 -3.06 -5.16
CA SER A 86 -7.08 -1.67 -4.76
C SER A 86 -6.16 -0.96 -5.73
N GLY A 87 -6.65 0.06 -6.45
CA GLY A 87 -5.85 0.66 -7.51
C GLY A 87 -6.59 1.59 -8.46
N SER A 88 -5.86 2.05 -9.47
CA SER A 88 -6.32 3.12 -10.37
C SER A 88 -6.14 2.76 -11.84
N TYR A 89 -7.02 3.31 -12.68
CA TYR A 89 -7.02 3.16 -14.14
C TYR A 89 -6.47 4.42 -14.81
N LEU A 90 -5.22 4.37 -15.26
CA LEU A 90 -4.42 5.53 -15.68
C LEU A 90 -4.01 5.43 -17.14
N GLN A 91 -3.77 6.57 -17.80
CA GLN A 91 -3.08 6.58 -19.08
C GLN A 91 -1.56 6.50 -18.87
N LEU A 92 -0.83 6.11 -19.92
CA LEU A 92 0.62 5.97 -19.87
C LEU A 92 1.33 7.29 -19.46
N GLU A 93 0.78 8.42 -19.87
CA GLU A 93 1.27 9.77 -19.56
C GLU A 93 1.11 10.16 -18.08
N ASP A 94 0.21 9.51 -17.33
CA ASP A 94 -0.01 9.78 -15.90
C ASP A 94 1.04 9.09 -15.00
N LEU A 95 1.77 8.11 -15.54
CA LEU A 95 2.69 7.31 -14.74
C LEU A 95 3.83 8.18 -14.18
N GLY A 96 4.11 7.99 -12.88
CA GLY A 96 5.14 8.75 -12.17
C GLY A 96 4.66 10.11 -11.64
N GLN A 97 3.44 10.54 -11.95
CA GLN A 97 2.88 11.79 -11.44
C GLN A 97 2.21 11.60 -10.07
N SER A 98 2.16 12.67 -9.26
CA SER A 98 1.37 12.67 -8.02
C SER A 98 -0.13 12.60 -8.32
N GLY A 99 -0.90 11.91 -7.50
CA GLY A 99 -2.38 11.84 -7.60
C GLY A 99 -3.08 13.20 -7.56
N GLU A 100 -2.42 14.25 -7.04
CA GLU A 100 -2.90 15.64 -7.06
C GLU A 100 -2.76 16.31 -8.44
N VAL A 101 -1.81 15.85 -9.25
CA VAL A 101 -1.52 16.39 -10.60
C VAL A 101 -2.27 15.60 -11.67
N ILE A 102 -2.44 14.30 -11.45
CA ILE A 102 -3.15 13.40 -12.37
C ILE A 102 -4.58 13.89 -12.56
N THR A 103 -5.01 13.94 -13.83
CA THR A 103 -6.42 14.21 -14.16
C THR A 103 -7.29 13.15 -13.50
N PRO A 104 -8.38 13.52 -12.80
CA PRO A 104 -9.21 12.55 -12.08
C PRO A 104 -9.54 11.31 -12.92
N ALA A 105 -9.33 10.15 -12.31
CA ALA A 105 -9.36 8.87 -12.99
C ALA A 105 -10.14 7.84 -12.16
N PRO A 106 -10.69 6.78 -12.79
CA PRO A 106 -11.35 5.73 -12.02
C PRO A 106 -10.39 5.05 -11.04
N CYS A 107 -10.79 5.02 -9.78
CA CYS A 107 -10.05 4.40 -8.68
C CYS A 107 -10.97 3.42 -7.96
N TYR A 108 -10.48 2.22 -7.67
CA TYR A 108 -11.20 1.18 -6.96
C TYR A 108 -10.53 0.95 -5.62
N HIS A 109 -11.24 1.23 -4.53
CA HIS A 109 -10.73 1.08 -3.17
C HIS A 109 -11.90 0.75 -2.23
N ASP A 110 -11.65 -0.07 -1.20
CA ASP A 110 -12.65 -0.46 -0.19
C ASP A 110 -13.97 -0.97 -0.82
N GLY A 111 -13.87 -1.76 -1.89
CA GLY A 111 -15.03 -2.29 -2.60
C GLY A 111 -15.78 -1.31 -3.51
N VAL A 112 -15.34 -0.05 -3.64
CA VAL A 112 -16.05 1.00 -4.38
C VAL A 112 -15.21 1.55 -5.54
N LEU A 113 -15.78 1.58 -6.75
CA LEU A 113 -15.19 2.28 -7.89
C LEU A 113 -15.65 3.74 -7.90
N ASN A 114 -14.75 4.66 -7.56
CA ASN A 114 -14.96 6.09 -7.76
C ASN A 114 -14.57 6.46 -9.21
N PRO A 115 -15.51 6.93 -10.06
CA PRO A 115 -15.21 7.30 -11.45
C PRO A 115 -14.31 8.53 -11.61
N ILE A 116 -14.33 9.44 -10.64
CA ILE A 116 -13.60 10.71 -10.65
C ILE A 116 -12.77 10.74 -9.36
N GLY A 117 -11.89 9.74 -9.24
CA GLY A 117 -11.01 9.57 -8.10
C GLY A 117 -9.68 10.31 -8.28
N HIS A 118 -9.03 10.57 -7.15
CA HIS A 118 -7.61 10.92 -7.11
C HIS A 118 -6.84 9.65 -6.77
N PRO A 119 -6.01 9.13 -7.68
CA PRO A 119 -5.20 7.94 -7.42
C PRO A 119 -4.38 8.12 -6.14
N GLU A 120 -4.30 7.08 -5.30
CA GLU A 120 -3.41 7.07 -4.13
C GLU A 120 -1.94 6.81 -4.55
N THR A 121 -1.49 7.50 -5.59
CA THR A 121 -0.17 7.37 -6.20
C THR A 121 0.75 8.47 -5.70
N GLY A 122 1.66 8.12 -4.78
CA GLY A 122 2.78 8.97 -4.34
C GLY A 122 4.13 8.44 -4.83
N LEU A 123 5.21 9.18 -4.57
CA LEU A 123 6.57 8.78 -4.99
C LEU A 123 6.98 7.40 -4.45
N VAL A 124 6.52 7.01 -3.26
CA VAL A 124 6.73 5.66 -2.70
C VAL A 124 6.07 4.60 -3.57
N THR A 125 4.82 4.81 -4.03
CA THR A 125 4.10 3.89 -4.92
C THR A 125 4.87 3.71 -6.22
N TRP A 126 5.29 4.82 -6.83
CA TRP A 126 6.05 4.80 -8.08
C TRP A 126 7.41 4.15 -7.93
N TRP A 127 8.12 4.40 -6.83
CA TRP A 127 9.41 3.79 -6.58
C TRP A 127 9.27 2.27 -6.42
N VAL A 128 8.28 1.81 -5.64
CA VAL A 128 8.02 0.38 -5.46
C VAL A 128 7.64 -0.26 -6.79
N LEU A 129 6.75 0.35 -7.57
CA LEU A 129 6.37 -0.16 -8.89
C LEU A 129 7.60 -0.29 -9.79
N LYS A 130 8.41 0.77 -9.91
CA LYS A 130 9.58 0.83 -10.80
C LYS A 130 10.66 -0.21 -10.45
N ASN A 131 10.91 -0.42 -9.14
CA ASN A 131 12.05 -1.23 -8.67
C ASN A 131 11.67 -2.66 -8.26
N ARG A 132 10.42 -2.88 -7.84
CA ARG A 132 9.95 -4.14 -7.25
C ARG A 132 8.63 -4.64 -7.84
N GLY A 133 7.97 -3.84 -8.67
CA GLY A 133 6.68 -4.15 -9.24
C GLY A 133 6.70 -5.40 -10.11
N ILE A 134 5.51 -5.95 -10.37
CA ILE A 134 5.33 -7.13 -11.20
C ILE A 134 4.42 -6.75 -12.37
N ALA A 135 4.91 -6.92 -13.59
CA ALA A 135 4.05 -6.84 -14.77
C ALA A 135 3.23 -8.12 -14.90
N VAL A 136 1.91 -7.99 -14.85
CA VAL A 136 0.96 -9.06 -15.21
C VAL A 136 0.62 -8.95 -16.69
N VAL A 137 0.45 -7.72 -17.18
CA VAL A 137 0.29 -7.38 -18.60
C VAL A 137 1.16 -6.16 -18.89
N GLY A 138 1.80 -6.13 -20.05
CA GLY A 138 2.62 -4.99 -20.51
C GLY A 138 4.13 -5.21 -20.30
N ASN A 139 4.88 -4.11 -20.41
CA ASN A 139 6.34 -4.12 -20.33
C ASN A 139 6.82 -4.30 -18.88
N GLU A 140 8.05 -4.76 -18.69
CA GLU A 140 8.68 -4.78 -17.36
C GLU A 140 8.60 -3.39 -16.67
N PRO A 141 8.25 -3.32 -15.37
CA PRO A 141 8.06 -2.03 -14.70
C PRO A 141 9.29 -1.11 -14.73
N SER A 142 10.49 -1.68 -14.75
CA SER A 142 11.76 -0.94 -14.90
C SER A 142 11.83 -0.14 -16.21
N ASN A 143 11.10 -0.57 -17.25
CA ASN A 143 11.11 0.02 -18.58
C ASN A 143 9.97 1.03 -18.81
N LEU A 144 9.11 1.26 -17.82
CA LEU A 144 8.03 2.26 -17.93
C LEU A 144 8.60 3.68 -18.11
N PRO A 145 7.94 4.60 -18.84
CA PRO A 145 8.53 5.88 -19.24
C PRO A 145 8.47 6.96 -18.14
N PHE A 146 8.83 6.62 -16.90
CA PHE A 146 8.95 7.57 -15.79
C PHE A 146 10.17 7.25 -14.92
N THR A 147 10.60 8.24 -14.15
CA THR A 147 11.64 8.10 -13.13
C THR A 147 11.11 8.61 -11.79
N VAL A 148 11.76 8.20 -10.70
CA VAL A 148 11.42 8.68 -9.36
C VAL A 148 12.64 9.34 -8.78
N ASP A 149 12.54 10.62 -8.48
CA ASP A 149 13.59 11.35 -7.78
C ASP A 149 13.61 10.92 -6.32
N TRP A 150 14.70 10.27 -5.93
CA TRP A 150 14.91 9.79 -4.57
C TRP A 150 14.99 10.93 -3.55
N VAL A 151 15.62 12.06 -3.91
CA VAL A 151 15.75 13.22 -3.01
C VAL A 151 14.37 13.82 -2.73
N ASN A 152 13.54 13.93 -3.78
CA ASN A 152 12.17 14.39 -3.61
C ASN A 152 11.33 13.40 -2.80
N LEU A 153 11.47 12.09 -3.04
CA LEU A 153 10.80 11.03 -2.26
C LEU A 153 11.12 11.15 -0.77
N ILE A 154 12.39 11.30 -0.41
CA ILE A 154 12.81 11.46 0.98
C ILE A 154 12.23 12.76 1.57
N THR A 155 12.24 13.85 0.81
CA THR A 155 11.67 15.14 1.23
C THR A 155 10.17 15.01 1.54
N GLU A 156 9.39 14.39 0.66
CA GLU A 156 7.96 14.12 0.88
C GLU A 156 7.72 13.20 2.08
N MET A 157 8.57 12.19 2.29
CA MET A 157 8.47 11.31 3.46
C MET A 157 8.77 12.05 4.78
N HIS A 158 9.75 12.97 4.80
CA HIS A 158 9.98 13.84 5.95
C HIS A 158 8.79 14.76 6.23
N GLN A 159 8.18 15.32 5.18
CA GLN A 159 6.96 16.12 5.32
C GLN A 159 5.81 15.26 5.86
N ASN A 160 5.60 14.04 5.35
CA ASN A 160 4.58 13.11 5.81
C ASN A 160 4.78 12.73 7.29
N LEU A 161 6.03 12.47 7.71
CA LEU A 161 6.38 12.21 9.11
C LEU A 161 5.98 13.39 10.01
N ASN A 162 6.31 14.61 9.59
CA ASN A 162 6.15 15.82 10.40
C ASN A 162 4.76 16.45 10.31
N THR A 163 3.91 16.00 9.39
CA THR A 163 2.52 16.44 9.24
C THR A 163 1.56 15.31 9.60
N TYR A 164 1.38 14.33 8.71
CA TYR A 164 0.43 13.24 8.86
C TYR A 164 0.64 12.44 10.14
N TRP A 165 1.85 11.93 10.38
CA TRP A 165 2.15 11.10 11.56
C TRP A 165 2.16 11.91 12.85
N LYS A 166 2.71 13.12 12.83
CA LYS A 166 2.60 14.06 13.96
C LYS A 166 1.14 14.29 14.35
N ASP A 167 0.29 14.63 13.39
CA ASP A 167 -1.15 14.81 13.58
C ASP A 167 -1.86 13.54 14.06
N PHE A 168 -1.42 12.37 13.59
CA PHE A 168 -1.95 11.08 14.03
C PHE A 168 -1.83 10.91 15.55
N THR A 169 -0.74 11.41 16.14
CA THR A 169 -0.51 11.36 17.59
C THR A 169 -1.19 12.47 18.40
N CYS A 170 -1.92 13.39 17.74
CA CYS A 170 -2.55 14.54 18.39
C CYS A 170 -4.08 14.55 18.20
N LYS A 171 -4.59 14.02 17.10
CA LYS A 171 -6.02 14.08 16.76
C LYS A 171 -6.79 12.91 17.40
N PRO A 172 -7.79 13.16 18.27
CA PRO A 172 -8.51 12.10 19.00
C PRO A 172 -9.10 10.99 18.12
N ARG A 173 -9.68 11.37 16.97
CA ARG A 173 -10.25 10.41 16.00
C ARG A 173 -9.20 9.48 15.37
N ARG A 174 -7.95 9.94 15.21
CA ARG A 174 -6.85 9.10 14.71
C ARG A 174 -6.30 8.23 15.83
N MET A 175 -6.13 8.78 17.02
CA MET A 175 -5.67 8.03 18.19
C MET A 175 -6.63 6.89 18.58
N SER A 176 -7.95 7.05 18.39
CA SER A 176 -8.91 5.98 18.68
C SER A 176 -8.72 4.72 17.83
N TRP A 177 -8.09 4.82 16.65
CA TRP A 177 -7.73 3.64 15.85
C TRP A 177 -6.78 2.70 16.58
N LEU A 178 -5.91 3.24 17.44
CA LEU A 178 -4.95 2.46 18.23
C LEU A 178 -5.62 1.60 19.32
N LEU A 179 -6.93 1.74 19.52
CA LEU A 179 -7.70 0.84 20.38
C LEU A 179 -8.00 -0.50 19.68
N THR A 180 -7.74 -0.61 18.38
CA THR A 180 -7.95 -1.83 17.57
C THR A 180 -6.63 -2.51 17.24
N ASP A 181 -6.67 -3.82 17.02
CA ASP A 181 -5.47 -4.57 16.60
C ASP A 181 -5.00 -4.11 15.21
N TYR A 182 -5.94 -3.89 14.28
CA TYR A 182 -5.65 -3.36 12.96
C TYR A 182 -4.91 -2.01 13.04
N GLY A 183 -5.42 -1.06 13.82
CA GLY A 183 -4.81 0.26 13.96
C GLY A 183 -3.42 0.22 14.60
N ILE A 184 -3.17 -0.70 15.54
CA ILE A 184 -1.84 -0.89 16.15
C ILE A 184 -0.83 -1.36 15.10
N GLN A 185 -1.09 -2.48 14.41
CA GLN A 185 -0.13 -2.98 13.43
C GLN A 185 0.06 -1.99 12.28
N TRP A 186 -1.01 -1.32 11.87
CA TRP A 186 -0.98 -0.36 10.77
C TRP A 186 -0.13 0.86 11.15
N ALA A 187 -0.33 1.44 12.34
CA ALA A 187 0.36 2.67 12.75
C ALA A 187 1.81 2.42 13.13
N VAL A 188 2.07 1.40 13.96
CA VAL A 188 3.42 1.08 14.46
C VAL A 188 4.32 0.65 13.31
N LEU A 189 3.87 -0.27 12.45
CA LEU A 189 4.67 -0.73 11.31
C LEU A 189 4.70 0.31 10.19
N GLY A 190 3.67 1.15 10.09
CA GLY A 190 3.61 2.25 9.12
C GLY A 190 4.71 3.28 9.37
N VAL A 191 4.81 3.82 10.59
CA VAL A 191 5.87 4.79 10.92
C VAL A 191 7.26 4.16 10.85
N LEU A 192 7.39 2.88 11.17
CA LEU A 192 8.66 2.16 11.05
C LEU A 192 9.13 1.98 9.61
N ARG A 193 8.24 1.96 8.61
CA ARG A 193 8.66 1.97 7.21
C ARG A 193 9.39 3.27 6.86
N LEU A 194 8.95 4.41 7.39
CA LEU A 194 9.65 5.68 7.20
C LEU A 194 11.03 5.64 7.85
N TYR A 195 11.11 5.18 9.10
CA TYR A 195 12.38 5.00 9.81
C TYR A 195 13.35 4.11 9.02
N TYR A 196 12.89 2.96 8.52
CA TYR A 196 13.70 2.08 7.69
C TYR A 196 14.21 2.81 6.44
N THR A 197 13.33 3.53 5.74
CA THR A 197 13.71 4.21 4.49
C THR A 197 14.78 5.27 4.70
N PHE A 198 14.70 6.05 5.78
CA PHE A 198 15.76 7.02 6.09
C PHE A 198 17.09 6.34 6.43
N CYS A 199 17.05 5.25 7.22
CA CYS A 199 18.26 4.54 7.62
C CYS A 199 18.94 3.79 6.47
N GLN A 200 18.16 3.07 5.66
CA GLN A 200 18.65 2.09 4.70
C GLN A 200 18.65 2.59 3.26
N GLN A 201 18.08 3.78 3.03
CA GLN A 201 17.91 4.33 1.69
C GLN A 201 17.21 3.34 0.72
N ASP A 202 16.24 2.58 1.25
CA ASP A 202 15.45 1.58 0.53
C ASP A 202 14.01 1.52 1.10
N ILE A 203 13.05 0.95 0.37
CA ILE A 203 11.68 0.77 0.82
C ILE A 203 11.40 -0.70 1.11
N THR A 204 10.96 -0.99 2.33
CA THR A 204 10.63 -2.35 2.78
C THR A 204 9.15 -2.50 3.15
N SER A 205 8.76 -3.75 3.41
CA SER A 205 7.43 -4.12 3.88
C SER A 205 7.19 -3.74 5.34
N LYS A 206 5.92 -3.72 5.78
CA LYS A 206 5.56 -3.50 7.19
C LYS A 206 6.27 -4.49 8.13
N SER A 207 6.32 -5.77 7.74
CA SER A 207 7.00 -6.81 8.53
C SER A 207 8.52 -6.61 8.54
N GLY A 208 9.12 -6.31 7.38
CA GLY A 208 10.56 -6.03 7.27
C GLY A 208 11.00 -4.83 8.11
N ALA A 209 10.22 -3.76 8.12
CA ALA A 209 10.46 -2.57 8.94
C ALA A 209 10.38 -2.89 10.45
N GLY A 210 9.41 -3.71 10.86
CA GLY A 210 9.29 -4.18 12.24
C GLY A 210 10.52 -4.98 12.70
N GLU A 211 10.94 -5.97 11.91
CA GLU A 211 12.09 -6.82 12.23
C GLU A 211 13.41 -6.03 12.22
N TYR A 212 13.55 -5.07 11.31
CA TYR A 212 14.67 -4.14 11.31
C TYR A 212 14.70 -3.30 12.60
N ALA A 213 13.56 -2.72 12.99
CA ALA A 213 13.47 -1.88 14.18
C ALA A 213 13.81 -2.63 15.48
N LEU A 214 13.45 -3.91 15.61
CA LEU A 214 13.82 -4.72 16.77
C LEU A 214 15.34 -4.88 16.96
N LYS A 215 16.14 -4.70 15.90
CA LYS A 215 17.60 -4.80 15.95
C LYS A 215 18.28 -3.45 16.24
N HIS A 216 17.60 -2.33 15.98
CA HIS A 216 18.22 -1.00 15.96
C HIS A 216 17.62 -0.02 16.99
N LEU A 217 16.36 -0.19 17.38
CA LEU A 217 15.71 0.67 18.35
C LEU A 217 15.89 0.16 19.79
N PRO A 218 15.88 1.07 20.79
CA PRO A 218 15.98 0.72 22.20
C PRO A 218 14.98 -0.35 22.64
N THR A 219 15.42 -1.23 23.55
CA THR A 219 14.65 -2.40 24.03
C THR A 219 13.32 -2.02 24.67
N GLN A 220 13.20 -0.81 25.22
CA GLN A 220 11.94 -0.28 25.77
C GLN A 220 10.79 -0.25 24.76
N TRP A 221 11.08 -0.20 23.46
CA TRP A 221 10.08 -0.18 22.39
C TRP A 221 9.79 -1.57 21.81
N HIS A 222 10.54 -2.60 22.20
CA HIS A 222 10.42 -3.92 21.58
C HIS A 222 9.05 -4.57 21.81
N TRP A 223 8.37 -4.27 22.92
CA TRP A 223 7.06 -4.84 23.21
C TRP A 223 6.00 -4.37 22.22
N ILE A 224 5.89 -3.06 21.99
CA ILE A 224 4.89 -2.53 21.04
C ILE A 224 5.20 -2.94 19.59
N ILE A 225 6.48 -3.05 19.23
CA ILE A 225 6.90 -3.55 17.91
C ILE A 225 6.54 -5.03 17.74
N ARG A 226 6.83 -5.87 18.74
CA ARG A 226 6.47 -7.30 18.72
C ARG A 226 4.97 -7.52 18.71
N ASP A 227 4.20 -6.72 19.43
CA ASP A 227 2.73 -6.77 19.41
C ASP A 227 2.20 -6.49 18.00
N ALA A 228 2.68 -5.42 17.37
CA ALA A 228 2.33 -5.07 15.99
C ALA A 228 2.69 -6.16 14.97
N ILE A 229 3.90 -6.74 15.07
CA ILE A 229 4.33 -7.87 14.22
C ILE A 229 3.46 -9.11 14.48
N SER A 230 3.13 -9.41 15.73
CA SER A 230 2.30 -10.55 16.11
C SER A 230 0.89 -10.43 15.52
N ILE A 231 0.26 -9.27 15.66
CA ILE A 231 -1.05 -8.98 15.07
C ILE A 231 -1.00 -9.15 13.54
N ARG A 232 0.01 -8.57 12.88
CA ARG A 232 0.17 -8.69 11.43
C ARG A 232 0.31 -10.15 11.00
N ASN A 233 1.06 -10.95 11.75
CA ASN A 233 1.25 -12.37 11.48
C ASN A 233 0.10 -13.26 12.00
N GLN A 234 -1.00 -12.66 12.47
CA GLN A 234 -2.17 -13.36 13.02
C GLN A 234 -1.81 -14.32 14.17
N ARG A 235 -0.77 -13.99 14.94
CA ARG A 235 -0.33 -14.74 16.12
C ARG A 235 -1.04 -14.21 17.37
N LYS A 236 -1.53 -15.11 18.22
CA LYS A 236 -2.26 -14.78 19.46
C LYS A 236 -1.35 -14.34 20.63
N ALA A 237 -0.24 -13.66 20.37
CA ALA A 237 0.58 -13.17 21.47
C ALA A 237 -0.07 -11.91 22.06
N THR A 238 -0.32 -11.93 23.38
CA THR A 238 -0.85 -10.81 24.14
C THR A 238 0.28 -10.14 24.93
N PHE A 239 0.79 -9.01 24.43
CA PHE A 239 1.81 -8.23 25.14
C PHE A 239 1.21 -7.21 26.11
N TYR A 240 -0.08 -6.88 25.95
CA TYR A 240 -0.79 -5.87 26.73
C TYR A 240 -2.09 -6.39 27.30
N LYS A 241 -2.35 -6.12 28.59
CA LYS A 241 -3.62 -6.48 29.25
C LYS A 241 -4.76 -5.54 28.87
N LEU A 242 -4.46 -4.27 28.63
CA LEU A 242 -5.45 -3.21 28.36
C LEU A 242 -5.17 -2.54 27.03
N ARG A 243 -6.17 -2.49 26.15
CA ARG A 243 -6.11 -1.80 24.84
C ARG A 243 -5.73 -0.33 24.97
N PHE A 244 -6.20 0.32 26.03
CA PHE A 244 -5.87 1.73 26.32
C PHE A 244 -4.37 1.92 26.62
N MET A 245 -3.78 1.07 27.47
CA MET A 245 -2.34 1.14 27.78
C MET A 245 -1.49 0.93 26.53
N ARG A 246 -1.87 -0.06 25.70
CA ARG A 246 -1.25 -0.31 24.41
C ARG A 246 -1.32 0.90 23.48
N ALA A 247 -2.49 1.54 23.38
CA ALA A 247 -2.68 2.74 22.56
C ALA A 247 -1.80 3.91 23.03
N VAL A 248 -1.71 4.14 24.34
CA VAL A 248 -0.84 5.17 24.92
C VAL A 248 0.63 4.90 24.59
N GLU A 249 1.07 3.64 24.68
CA GLU A 249 2.44 3.27 24.32
C GLU A 249 2.71 3.42 22.83
N ALA A 250 1.78 3.03 21.96
CA ALA A 250 1.89 3.26 20.52
C ALA A 250 2.02 4.75 20.18
N ILE A 251 1.28 5.64 20.85
CA ILE A 251 1.42 7.10 20.68
C ILE A 251 2.82 7.56 21.07
N ARG A 252 3.32 7.12 22.23
CA ARG A 252 4.67 7.46 22.70
C ARG A 252 5.74 6.95 21.74
N PHE A 253 5.56 5.73 21.22
CA PHE A 253 6.45 5.13 20.26
C PHE A 253 6.48 5.89 18.93
N ILE A 254 5.32 6.24 18.36
CA ILE A 254 5.25 7.01 17.12
C ILE A 254 5.95 8.36 17.30
N ARG A 255 5.74 9.04 18.43
CA ARG A 255 6.44 10.30 18.75
C ARG A 255 7.95 10.12 18.89
N TYR A 256 8.39 9.03 19.51
CA TYR A 256 9.80 8.69 19.59
C TYR A 256 10.41 8.49 18.20
N VAL A 257 9.77 7.70 17.32
CA VAL A 257 10.26 7.50 15.95
C VAL A 257 10.33 8.82 15.18
N ILE A 258 9.34 9.70 15.32
CA ILE A 258 9.38 11.03 14.70
C ILE A 258 10.60 11.83 15.18
N GLN A 259 10.86 11.84 16.49
CA GLN A 259 12.01 12.55 17.08
C GLN A 259 13.34 11.95 16.62
N GLU A 260 13.45 10.62 16.64
CA GLU A 260 14.64 9.89 16.20
C GLU A 260 14.97 10.20 14.73
N CYS A 261 13.96 10.17 13.85
CA CYS A 261 14.16 10.48 12.45
C CYS A 261 14.62 11.93 12.25
N ASN A 262 13.96 12.90 12.89
CA ASN A 262 14.32 14.33 12.76
C ASN A 262 15.68 14.68 13.39
N HIS A 263 16.21 13.83 14.28
CA HIS A 263 17.52 14.05 14.88
C HIS A 263 18.65 13.55 13.98
N ASN A 264 18.42 12.45 13.25
CA ASN A 264 19.48 11.73 12.53
C ASN A 264 19.45 11.93 11.01
N PHE A 265 18.35 12.44 10.45
CA PHE A 265 18.14 12.60 9.01
C PHE A 265 17.48 13.96 8.72
#